data_AF-A0A1V4TSW3-F1
#
_entry.id   AF-A0A1V4TSW3-F1
#
_cell.length_a   1.000
_cell.length_b   1.000
_cell.length_c   1.000
_cell.angle_alpha   90.00
_cell.angle_beta   90.00
_cell.angle_gamma   90.00
#
_symmetry.space_group_name_H-M   'P 1'
#
loop_
_entity.id
_entity.type
_entity.pdbx_description
1 polymer ?
#
loop_
_entity_poly.entity_id
_entity_poly.type
_entity_poly.pdbx_seq_one_letter_code
_entity_poly.pdbx_strand_id
1 'polypeptide(L)'
;MTDPFRTFYQHHPPDLSVITDLPHRHFRILLPRGTFLKIRSRIRSEKDLQTWLVRYRPSDVYYSTSCWLVPENIGRRERTPLSDNILLSSDIVFDIDRSPFSAENLELARQDTLQLLAFCDRHRFSVKYIAFSGSKGFHVVCADPRRYDDPSPFVRENMAKEFRREITTRVLANGIAIDTKITADTRRIIRVPGTINSKTGYVCTILSREQLAMPVSTILKYVPRANAGTPLIPPGGDDRPLRGSRIITWLCHRFGVRSKPPTRFTYSTFLVSTVPGTPLHIPLFTFPPHSRIERVEKQLTTVQQQYRLSDIYLYRSKTGIAAICLRTFPLRRLEKIIHASGSTNYGTLVTYKQLYFRVGEVRDENQSLIAGPPEFMKILPAIEENNARMISGPHYRFMEDFVPFLHGYPRMHGNGTVILTHTVNEE
;
A
#
# COMPACT_ATOMS: atom_id res chain seq x y z
N MET A 1 -12.55 -18.69 27.20
CA MET A 1 -11.25 -19.00 26.58
C MET A 1 -10.31 -17.83 26.84
N THR A 2 -9.11 -18.10 27.34
CA THR A 2 -8.05 -17.09 27.47
C THR A 2 -7.60 -16.64 26.08
N ASP A 3 -7.43 -15.33 25.89
CA ASP A 3 -6.97 -14.76 24.62
C ASP A 3 -5.50 -15.13 24.41
N PRO A 4 -5.14 -15.89 23.34
CA PRO A 4 -3.79 -16.42 23.16
C PRO A 4 -2.73 -15.32 23.02
N PHE A 5 -3.08 -14.16 22.46
CA PHE A 5 -2.17 -13.02 22.37
C PHE A 5 -1.94 -12.40 23.74
N ARG A 6 -3.01 -12.27 24.55
CA ARG A 6 -2.89 -11.75 25.91
C ARG A 6 -1.99 -12.65 26.76
N THR A 7 -2.25 -13.96 26.75
CA THR A 7 -1.47 -14.94 27.50
C THR A 7 -0.01 -14.95 27.04
N PHE A 8 0.24 -14.87 25.73
CA PHE A 8 1.60 -14.75 25.22
C PHE A 8 2.32 -13.53 25.80
N TYR A 9 1.76 -12.32 25.64
CA TYR A 9 2.42 -11.08 26.09
C TYR A 9 2.51 -10.95 27.61
N GLN A 10 1.71 -11.69 28.39
CA GLN A 10 1.85 -11.76 29.84
C GLN A 10 3.12 -12.48 30.30
N HIS A 11 3.57 -13.47 29.52
CA HIS A 11 4.71 -14.32 29.88
C HIS A 11 5.95 -14.09 29.01
N HIS A 12 5.82 -13.34 27.92
CA HIS A 12 6.90 -13.06 26.97
C HIS A 12 7.01 -11.54 26.78
N PRO A 13 7.89 -10.86 27.54
CA PRO A 13 8.17 -9.44 27.31
C PRO A 13 8.78 -9.23 25.92
N PRO A 14 8.52 -8.07 25.28
CA PRO A 14 9.23 -7.71 24.04
C PRO A 14 10.72 -7.51 24.34
N ASP A 15 11.58 -7.83 23.38
CA ASP A 15 13.03 -7.66 23.50
C ASP A 15 13.42 -6.30 22.91
N LEU A 16 13.75 -5.36 23.79
CA LEU A 16 14.13 -3.99 23.43
C LEU A 16 15.62 -3.73 23.73
N SER A 17 16.36 -4.73 24.19
CA SER A 17 17.74 -4.62 24.68
C SER A 17 18.71 -4.01 23.66
N VAL A 18 18.51 -4.30 22.37
CA VAL A 18 19.34 -3.84 21.25
C VAL A 18 18.88 -2.51 20.64
N ILE A 19 17.73 -1.98 21.07
CA ILE A 19 17.14 -0.76 20.48
C ILE A 19 17.63 0.46 21.27
N THR A 20 18.50 1.25 20.65
CA THR A 20 18.99 2.51 21.24
C THR A 20 17.94 3.62 21.14
N ASP A 21 18.06 4.62 22.03
CA ASP A 21 17.25 5.85 22.02
C ASP A 21 15.74 5.57 22.12
N LEU A 22 15.37 4.54 22.88
CA LEU A 22 14.00 4.03 23.00
C LEU A 22 12.93 5.11 23.23
N PRO A 23 13.14 6.15 24.09
CA PRO A 23 12.16 7.22 24.31
C PRO A 23 11.89 8.13 23.10
N HIS A 24 12.69 8.00 22.04
CA HIS A 24 12.59 8.73 20.77
C HIS A 24 12.07 7.83 19.63
N ARG A 25 11.75 6.56 19.90
CA ARG A 25 11.19 5.63 18.92
C ARG A 25 9.66 5.72 18.90
N HIS A 26 9.09 5.75 17.71
CA HIS A 26 7.65 5.64 17.51
C HIS A 26 7.21 4.20 17.54
N PHE A 27 6.18 3.85 18.31
CA PHE A 27 5.60 2.52 18.34
C PHE A 27 4.19 2.48 17.75
N ARG A 28 3.94 1.44 16.96
CA ARG A 28 2.65 1.19 16.32
C ARG A 28 2.27 -0.26 16.46
N ILE A 29 1.03 -0.51 16.85
CA ILE A 29 0.50 -1.86 17.03
C ILE A 29 -0.63 -2.10 16.04
N LEU A 30 -0.68 -3.30 15.46
CA LEU A 30 -1.82 -3.75 14.68
C LEU A 30 -2.78 -4.50 15.61
N LEU A 31 -4.01 -4.00 15.72
CA LEU A 31 -5.04 -4.65 16.52
C LEU A 31 -5.61 -5.87 15.77
N PRO A 32 -6.15 -6.88 16.46
CA PRO A 32 -6.72 -8.08 15.83
C PRO A 32 -7.77 -7.81 14.75
N ARG A 33 -8.50 -6.69 14.84
CA ARG A 33 -9.49 -6.25 13.83
C ARG A 33 -8.86 -5.61 12.58
N GLY A 34 -7.54 -5.59 12.47
CA GLY A 34 -6.81 -5.09 11.31
C GLY A 34 -6.56 -3.58 11.29
N THR A 35 -6.91 -2.87 12.37
CA THR A 35 -6.68 -1.44 12.53
C THR A 35 -5.35 -1.19 13.22
N PHE A 36 -4.55 -0.28 12.66
CA PHE A 36 -3.33 0.17 13.33
C PHE A 36 -3.63 1.23 14.40
N LEU A 37 -3.02 1.09 15.56
CA LEU A 37 -3.02 2.06 16.66
C LEU A 37 -1.60 2.56 16.90
N LYS A 38 -1.45 3.88 17.03
CA LYS A 38 -0.19 4.52 17.47
C LYS A 38 -0.15 4.54 18.99
N ILE A 39 0.94 4.09 19.60
CA ILE A 39 1.12 4.23 21.05
C ILE A 39 1.43 5.70 21.34
N ARG A 40 0.54 6.37 22.07
CA ARG A 40 0.67 7.79 22.44
C ARG A 40 1.41 7.94 23.77
N SER A 41 2.54 7.27 23.90
CA SER A 41 3.41 7.32 25.07
C SER A 41 4.84 7.02 24.68
N ARG A 42 5.79 7.60 25.41
CA ARG A 42 7.22 7.31 25.27
C ARG A 42 7.54 6.03 26.02
N ILE A 43 7.86 4.99 25.26
CA ILE A 43 8.31 3.71 25.79
C ILE A 43 9.76 3.88 26.26
N ARG A 44 10.03 3.56 27.54
CA ARG A 44 11.37 3.65 28.13
C ARG A 44 11.92 2.29 28.52
N SER A 45 11.06 1.27 28.60
CA SER A 45 11.45 -0.09 28.97
C SER A 45 10.55 -1.15 28.31
N GLU A 46 11.00 -2.40 28.38
CA GLU A 46 10.22 -3.57 27.96
C GLU A 46 8.91 -3.67 28.73
N LYS A 47 8.94 -3.41 30.04
CA LYS A 47 7.76 -3.42 30.92
C LYS A 47 6.73 -2.36 30.52
N ASP A 48 7.18 -1.18 30.10
CA ASP A 48 6.28 -0.14 29.60
C ASP A 48 5.53 -0.62 28.37
N LEU A 49 6.26 -1.13 27.38
CA LEU A 49 5.65 -1.63 26.15
C LEU A 49 4.74 -2.84 26.44
N GLN A 50 5.19 -3.77 27.27
CA GLN A 50 4.43 -4.97 27.65
C GLN A 50 3.06 -4.63 28.23
N THR A 51 2.94 -3.55 29.01
CA THR A 51 1.66 -3.07 29.54
C THR A 51 0.66 -2.76 28.41
N TRP A 52 1.14 -2.13 27.32
CA TRP A 52 0.33 -1.90 26.12
C TRP A 52 0.01 -3.20 25.38
N LEU A 53 0.98 -4.10 25.25
CA LEU A 53 0.78 -5.36 24.52
C LEU A 53 -0.25 -6.26 25.22
N VAL A 54 -0.20 -6.38 26.55
CA VAL A 54 -1.17 -7.13 27.34
C VAL A 54 -2.57 -6.51 27.27
N ARG A 55 -2.66 -5.17 27.27
CA ARG A 55 -3.94 -4.44 27.19
C ARG A 55 -4.60 -4.57 25.83
N TYR A 56 -3.85 -4.28 24.76
CA TYR A 56 -4.39 -4.15 23.40
C TYR A 56 -4.34 -5.45 22.60
N ARG A 57 -3.55 -6.44 23.05
CA ARG A 57 -3.45 -7.78 22.47
C ARG A 57 -3.18 -7.73 20.96
N PRO A 58 -2.13 -7.00 20.53
CA PRO A 58 -1.93 -6.74 19.12
C PRO A 58 -1.45 -7.98 18.37
N SER A 59 -1.91 -8.12 17.13
CA SER A 59 -1.47 -9.18 16.23
C SER A 59 -0.06 -8.92 15.69
N ASP A 60 0.34 -7.66 15.57
CA ASP A 60 1.69 -7.26 15.18
C ASP A 60 2.13 -5.99 15.92
N VAL A 61 3.43 -5.87 16.18
CA VAL A 61 4.02 -4.74 16.91
C VAL A 61 5.21 -4.21 16.12
N TYR A 62 5.26 -2.91 15.93
CA TYR A 62 6.28 -2.24 15.14
C TYR A 62 6.85 -1.02 15.88
N TYR A 63 8.09 -0.68 15.56
CA TYR A 63 8.75 0.53 16.01
C TYR A 63 9.47 1.25 14.85
N SER A 64 9.69 2.56 14.96
CA SER A 64 10.40 3.32 13.92
C SER A 64 11.90 3.09 13.94
N THR A 65 12.46 2.92 12.74
CA THR A 65 13.92 2.82 12.52
C THR A 65 14.66 4.14 12.76
N SER A 66 13.94 5.26 12.69
CA SER A 66 14.46 6.58 13.08
C SER A 66 13.93 7.04 14.43
N CYS A 67 14.68 7.95 15.03
CA CYS A 67 14.38 8.62 16.28
C CYS A 67 13.81 10.02 16.02
N TRP A 68 12.77 10.38 16.75
CA TRP A 68 12.01 11.60 16.57
C TRP A 68 11.94 12.38 17.87
N LEU A 69 11.83 13.71 17.76
CA LEU A 69 11.68 14.56 18.94
C LEU A 69 10.41 14.23 19.71
N VAL A 70 9.28 14.06 19.01
CA VAL A 70 7.96 13.74 19.57
C VAL A 70 7.41 12.46 18.88
N PRO A 71 7.96 11.28 19.21
CA PRO A 71 7.62 10.04 18.52
C PRO A 71 6.14 9.65 18.65
N GLU A 72 5.45 10.06 19.72
CA GLU A 72 4.02 9.82 19.93
C GLU A 72 3.13 10.48 18.87
N ASN A 73 3.58 11.58 18.26
CA ASN A 73 2.78 12.40 17.34
C ASN A 73 3.20 12.30 15.87
N ILE A 74 4.29 11.59 15.58
CA ILE A 74 4.89 11.49 14.24
C ILE A 74 3.82 11.34 13.14
N GLY A 75 3.85 12.25 12.18
CA GLY A 75 2.83 12.39 11.16
C GLY A 75 3.39 12.24 9.75
N ARG A 76 2.65 12.80 8.80
CA ARG A 76 3.23 13.15 7.50
C ARG A 76 4.31 14.21 7.73
N ARG A 77 5.33 14.19 6.88
CA ARG A 77 6.50 15.08 6.96
C ARG A 77 6.12 16.57 7.08
N GLU A 78 5.14 17.01 6.29
CA GLU A 78 4.67 18.40 6.22
C GLU A 78 3.64 18.77 7.30
N ARG A 79 3.30 17.84 8.20
CA ARG A 79 2.26 18.09 9.20
C ARG A 79 2.74 19.08 10.26
N THR A 80 1.86 20.01 10.62
CA THR A 80 2.05 20.94 11.74
C THR A 80 1.51 20.37 13.06
N PRO A 81 2.13 20.71 14.21
CA PRO A 81 3.35 21.51 14.33
C PRO A 81 4.60 20.75 13.85
N LEU A 82 5.58 21.48 13.30
CA LEU A 82 6.80 20.88 12.75
C LEU A 82 7.60 20.09 13.80
N SER A 83 7.49 20.48 15.08
CA SER A 83 8.09 19.80 16.23
C SER A 83 7.73 18.32 16.32
N ASP A 84 6.55 17.92 15.82
CA ASP A 84 6.12 16.52 15.78
C ASP A 84 6.94 15.64 14.81
N ASN A 85 7.67 16.26 13.88
CA ASN A 85 8.34 15.60 12.76
C ASN A 85 9.86 15.86 12.72
N ILE A 86 10.45 16.33 13.83
CA ILE A 86 11.88 16.57 13.92
C ILE A 86 12.63 15.24 14.03
N LEU A 87 13.40 14.90 12.98
CA LEU A 87 14.35 13.79 12.97
C LEU A 87 15.53 14.11 13.89
N LEU A 88 15.88 13.18 14.77
CA LEU A 88 17.03 13.27 15.69
C LEU A 88 18.19 12.38 15.23
N SER A 89 17.90 11.13 14.93
CA SER A 89 18.88 10.15 14.46
C SER A 89 18.16 9.03 13.71
N SER A 90 18.93 8.15 13.07
CA SER A 90 18.37 7.09 12.24
C SER A 90 19.20 5.83 12.35
N ASP A 91 18.56 4.67 12.33
CA ASP A 91 19.25 3.42 12.00
C ASP A 91 19.07 3.11 10.52
N ILE A 92 20.04 2.41 9.94
CA ILE A 92 19.92 1.85 8.60
C ILE A 92 19.36 0.44 8.75
N VAL A 93 18.26 0.14 8.07
CA VAL A 93 17.66 -1.19 8.11
C VAL A 93 17.62 -1.80 6.73
N PHE A 94 18.09 -3.03 6.65
CA PHE A 94 17.95 -3.90 5.51
C PHE A 94 16.89 -4.94 5.83
N ASP A 95 15.86 -5.00 4.98
CA ASP A 95 14.84 -6.04 5.02
C ASP A 95 15.13 -7.01 3.88
N ILE A 96 15.40 -8.26 4.25
CA ILE A 96 15.86 -9.32 3.36
C ILE A 96 14.78 -10.38 3.32
N ASP A 97 13.91 -10.27 2.32
CA ASP A 97 12.80 -11.17 2.07
C ASP A 97 12.91 -11.75 0.65
N ARG A 98 12.45 -12.99 0.47
CA ARG A 98 12.30 -13.62 -0.85
C ARG A 98 10.86 -14.04 -1.08
N SER A 99 10.44 -14.00 -2.33
CA SER A 99 9.10 -14.41 -2.79
C SER A 99 9.21 -15.52 -3.84
N PRO A 100 8.24 -16.45 -3.90
CA PRO A 100 7.10 -16.65 -3.00
C PRO A 100 7.48 -17.02 -1.56
N PHE A 101 6.52 -16.94 -0.63
CA PHE A 101 6.78 -17.35 0.75
C PHE A 101 6.97 -18.86 0.85
N SER A 102 8.16 -19.30 1.24
CA SER A 102 8.51 -20.70 1.47
C SER A 102 9.74 -20.86 2.35
N ALA A 103 9.99 -22.07 2.85
CA ALA A 103 11.20 -22.41 3.58
C ALA A 103 12.44 -22.33 2.68
N GLU A 104 12.34 -22.75 1.42
CA GLU A 104 13.40 -22.60 0.41
C GLU A 104 13.79 -21.13 0.21
N ASN A 105 12.81 -20.24 0.01
CA ASN A 105 13.09 -18.82 -0.16
C ASN A 105 13.54 -18.14 1.12
N LEU A 106 13.07 -18.62 2.29
CA LEU A 106 13.59 -18.17 3.57
C LEU A 106 15.07 -18.57 3.75
N GLU A 107 15.48 -19.74 3.26
CA GLU A 107 16.88 -20.17 3.26
C GLU A 107 17.74 -19.31 2.32
N LEU A 108 17.23 -18.95 1.14
CA LEU A 108 17.89 -17.98 0.26
C LEU A 108 18.03 -16.61 0.93
N ALA A 109 16.96 -16.12 1.57
CA ALA A 109 17.00 -14.86 2.34
C ALA A 109 18.04 -14.92 3.48
N ARG A 110 18.22 -16.08 4.12
CA ARG A 110 19.26 -16.29 5.14
C ARG A 110 20.66 -16.18 4.53
N GLN A 111 20.88 -16.76 3.36
CA GLN A 111 22.15 -16.67 2.64
C GLN A 111 22.46 -15.24 2.20
N ASP A 112 21.48 -14.52 1.66
CA ASP A 112 21.61 -13.08 1.34
C ASP A 112 21.95 -12.27 2.60
N THR A 113 21.36 -12.62 3.74
CA THR A 113 21.66 -11.97 5.04
C THR A 113 23.12 -12.20 5.45
N LEU A 114 23.68 -13.40 5.26
CA LEU A 114 25.09 -13.67 5.51
C LEU A 114 26.02 -12.85 4.60
N GLN A 115 25.66 -12.73 3.32
CA GLN A 115 26.41 -11.91 2.37
C GLN A 115 26.35 -10.42 2.77
N LEU A 116 25.20 -9.95 3.22
CA LEU A 116 25.03 -8.60 3.75
C LEU A 116 25.89 -8.35 4.99
N LEU A 117 26.00 -9.31 5.91
CA LEU A 117 26.89 -9.16 7.07
C LEU A 117 28.35 -9.06 6.67
N ALA A 118 28.80 -9.88 5.71
CA ALA A 118 30.16 -9.79 5.17
C ALA A 118 30.41 -8.44 4.46
N PHE A 119 29.40 -7.90 3.78
CA PHE A 119 29.43 -6.54 3.23
C PHE A 119 29.54 -5.49 4.35
N CYS A 120 28.74 -5.60 5.40
CA CYS A 120 28.79 -4.70 6.55
C CYS A 120 30.17 -4.70 7.21
N ASP A 121 30.76 -5.88 7.43
CA ASP A 121 32.09 -6.01 8.04
C ASP A 121 33.17 -5.34 7.17
N ARG A 122 33.16 -5.62 5.86
CA ARG A 122 34.10 -5.06 4.88
C ARG A 122 34.02 -3.53 4.79
N HIS A 123 32.81 -2.99 4.87
CA HIS A 123 32.55 -1.55 4.80
C HIS A 123 32.42 -0.88 6.17
N ARG A 124 32.73 -1.60 7.26
CA ARG A 124 32.73 -1.11 8.65
C ARG A 124 31.38 -0.52 9.09
N PHE A 125 30.27 -1.07 8.62
CA PHE A 125 28.95 -0.76 9.16
C PHE A 125 28.76 -1.47 10.50
N SER A 126 28.45 -0.71 11.55
CA SER A 126 28.18 -1.26 12.89
C SER A 126 26.80 -1.91 12.93
N VAL A 127 26.74 -3.23 12.80
CA VAL A 127 25.51 -4.02 12.95
C VAL A 127 25.09 -4.00 14.42
N LYS A 128 23.91 -3.43 14.72
CA LYS A 128 23.30 -3.43 16.06
C LYS A 128 22.72 -4.79 16.40
N TYR A 129 21.94 -5.36 15.49
CA TYR A 129 21.37 -6.69 15.65
C TYR A 129 20.88 -7.28 14.32
N ILE A 130 20.67 -8.59 14.33
CA ILE A 130 20.04 -9.37 13.27
C ILE A 130 18.79 -10.00 13.85
N ALA A 131 17.68 -10.02 13.13
CA ALA A 131 16.47 -10.70 13.59
C ALA A 131 15.80 -11.49 12.47
N PHE A 132 15.34 -12.70 12.80
CA PHE A 132 14.31 -13.34 12.00
C PHE A 132 13.00 -12.57 12.18
N SER A 133 12.38 -12.12 11.09
CA SER A 133 11.18 -11.25 11.12
C SER A 133 9.90 -11.97 11.59
N GLY A 134 10.00 -13.28 11.85
CA GLY A 134 8.89 -14.16 12.16
C GLY A 134 8.14 -14.63 10.92
N SER A 135 8.55 -14.29 9.69
CA SER A 135 7.83 -14.74 8.49
C SER A 135 8.75 -14.98 7.29
N LYS A 136 8.91 -13.99 6.39
CA LYS A 136 9.48 -14.21 5.05
C LYS A 136 11.00 -14.06 4.98
N GLY A 137 11.63 -13.61 6.06
CA GLY A 137 13.02 -13.22 5.99
C GLY A 137 13.56 -12.59 7.25
N PHE A 138 14.55 -11.72 7.08
CA PHE A 138 15.41 -11.24 8.15
C PHE A 138 15.54 -9.71 8.11
N HIS A 139 15.75 -9.11 9.27
CA HIS A 139 16.16 -7.72 9.40
C HIS A 139 17.61 -7.65 9.84
N VAL A 140 18.41 -6.81 9.17
CA VAL A 140 19.72 -6.39 9.66
C VAL A 140 19.64 -4.90 9.96
N VAL A 141 19.88 -4.54 11.22
CA VAL A 141 19.84 -3.17 11.69
C VAL A 141 21.25 -2.69 11.97
N CYS A 142 21.67 -1.63 11.31
CA CYS A 142 22.98 -1.00 11.46
C CYS A 142 22.83 0.40 12.05
N ALA A 143 23.81 0.83 12.84
CA ALA A 143 23.92 2.23 13.23
C ALA A 143 24.21 3.09 11.99
N ASP A 144 23.53 4.23 11.87
CA ASP A 144 23.93 5.26 10.93
C ASP A 144 25.17 5.99 11.50
N PRO A 145 26.33 5.94 10.81
CA PRO A 145 27.52 6.66 11.26
C PRO A 145 27.43 8.18 11.07
N ARG A 146 26.45 8.68 10.29
CA ARG A 146 26.33 10.11 9.99
C ARG A 146 25.54 10.86 11.05
N ARG A 147 25.94 12.10 11.29
CA ARG A 147 25.13 13.13 11.94
C ARG A 147 24.59 14.07 10.88
N TYR A 148 23.37 14.54 11.08
CA TYR A 148 22.69 15.46 10.18
C TYR A 148 22.46 16.75 10.97
N ASP A 149 23.28 17.77 10.75
CA ASP A 149 23.30 18.97 11.61
C ASP A 149 22.66 20.20 10.95
N ASP A 150 21.99 20.03 9.80
CA ASP A 150 21.31 21.13 9.13
C ASP A 150 20.18 21.71 10.01
N PRO A 151 20.05 23.04 10.11
CA PRO A 151 18.98 23.69 10.88
C PRO A 151 17.57 23.28 10.43
N SER A 152 17.38 22.99 9.14
CA SER A 152 16.12 22.56 8.57
C SER A 152 15.88 21.07 8.81
N PRO A 153 14.80 20.67 9.52
CA PRO A 153 14.48 19.27 9.72
C PRO A 153 14.15 18.55 8.41
N PHE A 154 13.68 19.28 7.39
CA PHE A 154 13.45 18.73 6.08
C PHE A 154 14.76 18.35 5.39
N VAL A 155 15.77 19.22 5.45
CA VAL A 155 17.08 18.94 4.85
C VAL A 155 17.74 17.75 5.55
N ARG A 156 17.71 17.70 6.89
CA ARG A 156 18.21 16.54 7.65
C ARG A 156 17.59 15.21 7.21
N GLU A 157 16.26 15.17 7.06
CA GLU A 157 15.58 13.95 6.60
C GLU A 157 15.95 13.60 5.15
N ASN A 158 16.19 14.58 4.28
CA ASN A 158 16.64 14.34 2.90
C ASN A 158 18.06 13.78 2.86
N MET A 159 19.00 14.36 3.62
CA MET A 159 20.38 13.85 3.72
C MET A 159 20.40 12.39 4.18
N ALA A 160 19.55 12.03 5.15
CA ALA A 160 19.42 10.65 5.60
C ALA A 160 18.88 9.72 4.51
N LYS A 161 17.90 10.17 3.72
CA LYS A 161 17.40 9.39 2.56
C LYS A 161 18.46 9.22 1.49
N GLU A 162 19.20 10.27 1.17
CA GLU A 162 20.28 10.24 0.18
C GLU A 162 21.38 9.27 0.60
N PHE A 163 21.79 9.31 1.87
CA PHE A 163 22.78 8.35 2.36
C PHE A 163 22.28 6.90 2.30
N ARG A 164 21.03 6.65 2.71
CA ARG A 164 20.43 5.31 2.62
C ARG A 164 20.38 4.83 1.17
N ARG A 165 20.06 5.70 0.20
CA ARG A 165 20.09 5.37 -1.24
C ARG A 165 21.50 5.02 -1.71
N GLU A 166 22.50 5.80 -1.32
CA GLU A 166 23.92 5.53 -1.62
C GLU A 166 24.32 4.13 -1.12
N ILE A 167 23.96 3.79 0.12
CA ILE A 167 24.24 2.48 0.71
C ILE A 167 23.48 1.38 -0.03
N THR A 168 22.19 1.58 -0.32
CA THR A 168 21.39 0.63 -1.10
C THR A 168 22.03 0.34 -2.45
N THR A 169 22.48 1.36 -3.18
CA THR A 169 23.19 1.18 -4.46
C THR A 169 24.46 0.34 -4.30
N ARG A 170 25.25 0.57 -3.24
CA ARG A 170 26.47 -0.20 -2.97
C ARG A 170 26.17 -1.66 -2.62
N VAL A 171 25.12 -1.93 -1.84
CA VAL A 171 24.69 -3.29 -1.49
C VAL A 171 24.25 -4.04 -2.74
N LEU A 172 23.42 -3.42 -3.59
CA LEU A 172 22.96 -4.02 -4.84
C LEU A 172 24.09 -4.27 -5.83
N ALA A 173 25.07 -3.36 -5.93
CA ALA A 173 26.25 -3.54 -6.76
C ALA A 173 27.12 -4.75 -6.35
N ASN A 174 26.95 -5.24 -5.12
CA ASN A 174 27.58 -6.48 -4.63
C ASN A 174 26.69 -7.72 -4.83
N GLY A 175 25.59 -7.61 -5.58
CA GLY A 175 24.69 -8.73 -5.89
C GLY A 175 23.77 -9.16 -4.74
N ILE A 176 23.69 -8.37 -3.66
CA ILE A 176 22.90 -8.71 -2.46
C ILE A 176 21.48 -8.19 -2.65
N ALA A 177 20.49 -9.09 -2.61
CA ALA A 177 19.09 -8.73 -2.74
C ALA A 177 18.52 -8.17 -1.42
N ILE A 178 18.02 -6.95 -1.46
CA ILE A 178 17.35 -6.26 -0.34
C ILE A 178 16.12 -5.51 -0.83
N ASP A 179 15.16 -5.23 0.06
CA ASP A 179 14.06 -4.30 -0.27
C ASP A 179 14.53 -2.84 -0.21
N THR A 180 14.79 -2.29 -1.40
CA THR A 180 15.31 -0.93 -1.59
C THR A 180 14.35 0.16 -1.09
N LYS A 181 13.03 -0.06 -1.23
CA LYS A 181 12.01 0.90 -0.79
C LYS A 181 11.99 1.00 0.73
N ILE A 182 12.24 -0.12 1.41
CA ILE A 182 12.28 -0.21 2.87
C ILE A 182 13.53 0.49 3.42
N THR A 183 14.70 0.18 2.87
CA THR A 183 15.96 0.77 3.34
C THR A 183 15.99 2.29 3.14
N ALA A 184 15.49 2.80 2.01
CA ALA A 184 15.47 4.23 1.72
C ALA A 184 14.49 5.05 2.60
N ASP A 185 13.46 4.42 3.18
CA ASP A 185 12.42 5.11 3.94
C ASP A 185 12.86 5.43 5.38
N THR A 186 13.21 6.70 5.64
CA THR A 186 13.59 7.18 6.98
C THR A 186 12.46 7.12 8.00
N ARG A 187 11.20 6.97 7.57
CA ARG A 187 10.03 6.90 8.45
C ARG A 187 9.52 5.46 8.57
N ARG A 188 10.30 4.48 8.11
CA ARG A 188 9.96 3.07 8.16
C ARG A 188 9.79 2.58 9.58
N ILE A 189 8.75 1.77 9.78
CA ILE A 189 8.57 0.96 10.99
C ILE A 189 8.89 -0.50 10.68
N ILE A 190 9.59 -1.17 11.59
CA ILE A 190 9.90 -2.60 11.52
C ILE A 190 9.41 -3.33 12.76
N ARG A 191 9.31 -4.64 12.67
CA ARG A 191 8.75 -5.46 13.75
C ARG A 191 9.63 -5.40 15.01
N VAL A 192 9.00 -5.23 16.16
CA VAL A 192 9.69 -5.25 17.46
C VAL A 192 10.15 -6.68 17.78
N PRO A 193 11.43 -6.91 18.13
CA PRO A 193 11.88 -8.22 18.61
C PRO A 193 11.12 -8.68 19.87
N GLY A 194 10.96 -9.99 20.04
CA GLY A 194 10.14 -10.59 21.09
C GLY A 194 8.62 -10.52 20.85
N THR A 195 8.16 -10.03 19.69
CA THR A 195 6.71 -9.93 19.38
C THR A 195 6.25 -10.89 18.29
N ILE A 196 4.97 -11.27 18.33
CA ILE A 196 4.38 -12.24 17.40
C ILE A 196 4.28 -11.64 15.99
N ASN A 197 4.56 -12.46 14.98
CA ASN A 197 4.16 -12.22 13.60
C ASN A 197 2.80 -12.88 13.33
N SER A 198 1.78 -12.06 13.06
CA SER A 198 0.41 -12.56 12.87
C SER A 198 0.26 -13.54 11.71
N LYS A 199 1.18 -13.55 10.74
CA LYS A 199 1.02 -14.38 9.55
C LYS A 199 1.36 -15.84 9.79
N THR A 200 2.31 -16.13 10.68
CA THR A 200 2.88 -17.47 10.92
C THR A 200 2.80 -17.90 12.39
N GLY A 201 2.61 -16.94 13.31
CA GLY A 201 2.67 -17.13 14.76
C GLY A 201 4.08 -17.15 15.33
N TYR A 202 5.12 -17.17 14.49
CA TYR A 202 6.50 -17.11 14.98
C TYR A 202 6.80 -15.74 15.56
N VAL A 203 7.65 -15.74 16.59
CA VAL A 203 8.15 -14.52 17.24
C VAL A 203 9.28 -13.92 16.41
N CYS A 204 9.32 -12.59 16.35
CA CYS A 204 10.47 -11.86 15.84
C CYS A 204 11.66 -12.10 16.78
N THR A 205 12.67 -12.84 16.37
CA THR A 205 13.74 -13.31 17.28
C THR A 205 15.07 -12.78 16.84
N ILE A 206 15.80 -12.13 17.75
CA ILE A 206 17.18 -11.72 17.55
C ILE A 206 18.05 -12.97 17.41
N LEU A 207 18.95 -12.95 16.43
CA LEU A 207 19.87 -14.05 16.15
C LEU A 207 21.31 -13.57 16.33
N SER A 208 22.13 -14.40 16.96
CA SER A 208 23.58 -14.28 16.86
C SER A 208 24.06 -14.64 15.45
N ARG A 209 25.31 -14.32 15.13
CA ARG A 209 25.90 -14.70 13.83
C ARG A 209 26.02 -16.22 13.68
N GLU A 210 26.31 -16.91 14.78
CA GLU A 210 26.39 -18.37 14.84
C GLU A 210 25.02 -19.01 14.61
N GLN A 211 23.98 -18.44 15.23
CA GLN A 211 22.60 -18.85 15.02
C GLN A 211 22.14 -18.62 13.57
N LEU A 212 22.45 -17.46 12.99
CA LEU A 212 22.14 -17.16 11.59
C LEU A 212 22.89 -18.09 10.62
N ALA A 213 24.10 -18.54 10.96
CA ALA A 213 24.87 -19.45 10.12
C ALA A 213 24.22 -20.85 10.00
N MET A 214 23.36 -21.24 10.94
CA MET A 214 22.61 -22.49 10.88
C MET A 214 21.52 -22.47 9.79
N PRO A 215 21.15 -23.61 9.21
CA PRO A 215 20.01 -23.70 8.30
C PRO A 215 18.70 -23.22 8.96
N VAL A 216 17.78 -22.67 8.17
CA VAL A 216 16.47 -22.19 8.63
C VAL A 216 15.70 -23.27 9.40
N SER A 217 15.77 -24.53 8.96
CA SER A 217 15.12 -25.65 9.64
C SER A 217 15.59 -25.84 11.09
N THR A 218 16.84 -25.48 11.40
CA THR A 218 17.39 -25.48 12.75
C THR A 218 17.00 -24.21 13.50
N ILE A 219 17.05 -23.04 12.85
CA ILE A 219 16.61 -21.77 13.43
C ILE A 219 15.18 -21.87 13.96
N LEU A 220 14.27 -22.39 13.14
CA LEU A 220 12.84 -22.49 13.48
C LEU A 220 12.52 -23.45 14.64
N LYS A 221 13.46 -24.32 15.07
CA LYS A 221 13.24 -25.23 16.21
C LYS A 221 13.25 -24.52 17.55
N TYR A 222 14.00 -23.42 17.68
CA TYR A 222 14.11 -22.67 18.94
C TYR A 222 13.42 -21.32 18.91
N VAL A 223 13.03 -20.81 17.74
CA VAL A 223 12.20 -19.58 17.65
C VAL A 223 10.83 -19.85 18.28
N PRO A 224 10.42 -19.09 19.32
CA PRO A 224 9.12 -19.28 19.94
C PRO A 224 7.98 -19.05 18.95
N ARG A 225 6.89 -19.79 19.11
CA ARG A 225 5.71 -19.70 18.26
C ARG A 225 4.44 -19.66 19.10
N ALA A 226 3.67 -18.59 18.96
CA ALA A 226 2.34 -18.49 19.54
C ALA A 226 1.35 -19.31 18.70
N ASN A 227 0.74 -20.33 19.31
CA ASN A 227 -0.24 -21.16 18.63
C ASN A 227 -1.61 -20.45 18.59
N ALA A 228 -1.81 -19.60 17.58
CA ALA A 228 -3.05 -18.84 17.35
C ALA A 228 -3.86 -19.34 16.14
N GLY A 229 -3.68 -20.60 15.74
CA GLY A 229 -4.27 -21.14 14.50
C GLY A 229 -3.61 -20.62 13.23
N THR A 230 -2.37 -20.13 13.33
CA THR A 230 -1.56 -19.64 12.22
C THR A 230 -1.01 -20.82 11.39
N PRO A 231 -0.82 -20.67 10.06
CA PRO A 231 -0.14 -21.69 9.25
C PRO A 231 1.35 -21.77 9.57
N LEU A 232 1.96 -22.91 9.23
CA LEU A 232 3.42 -23.07 9.20
C LEU A 232 4.00 -22.48 7.89
N ILE A 233 5.32 -22.32 7.85
CA ILE A 233 6.04 -21.95 6.62
C ILE A 233 5.99 -23.16 5.68
N PRO A 234 5.47 -23.04 4.45
CA PRO A 234 5.42 -24.16 3.51
C PRO A 234 6.83 -24.51 3.03
N PRO A 235 7.12 -25.80 2.71
CA PRO A 235 8.45 -26.21 2.27
C PRO A 235 8.86 -25.53 0.95
N GLY A 236 8.00 -25.60 -0.07
CA GLY A 236 8.21 -25.00 -1.39
C GLY A 236 7.33 -23.79 -1.66
N GLY A 237 7.75 -22.97 -2.64
CA GLY A 237 7.03 -21.77 -3.07
C GLY A 237 5.65 -22.08 -3.64
N ASP A 238 4.58 -21.76 -2.91
CA ASP A 238 3.23 -21.81 -3.46
C ASP A 238 2.69 -20.39 -3.68
N ASP A 239 2.52 -20.01 -4.95
CA ASP A 239 1.81 -18.78 -5.35
C ASP A 239 0.29 -19.00 -5.38
N ARG A 240 -0.19 -20.23 -5.15
CA ARG A 240 -1.62 -20.51 -5.11
C ARG A 240 -2.24 -19.85 -3.87
N PRO A 241 -3.49 -19.37 -3.97
CA PRO A 241 -4.25 -18.99 -2.80
C PRO A 241 -4.26 -20.17 -1.82
N LEU A 242 -3.91 -19.91 -0.54
CA LEU A 242 -4.03 -20.90 0.54
C LEU A 242 -5.39 -21.61 0.43
N ARG A 243 -5.40 -22.87 -0.03
CA ARG A 243 -6.60 -23.70 -0.02
C ARG A 243 -6.87 -24.07 1.44
N GLY A 244 -7.98 -23.57 1.98
CA GLY A 244 -8.44 -23.91 3.32
C GLY A 244 -7.85 -23.02 4.41
N SER A 245 -8.14 -21.72 4.38
CA SER A 245 -8.14 -20.97 5.64
C SER A 245 -9.26 -21.53 6.53
N ARG A 246 -8.92 -22.07 7.70
CA ARG A 246 -9.87 -22.01 8.83
C ARG A 246 -10.06 -20.52 9.10
N ILE A 247 -11.13 -19.96 8.55
CA ILE A 247 -11.59 -18.61 8.87
C ILE A 247 -12.00 -18.69 10.33
N ILE A 248 -11.09 -18.32 11.24
CA ILE A 248 -11.49 -18.07 12.62
C ILE A 248 -12.25 -16.75 12.57
N THR A 249 -13.57 -16.84 12.43
CA THR A 249 -14.52 -15.74 12.21
C THR A 249 -14.42 -14.64 13.26
N TRP A 250 -13.95 -14.93 14.47
CA TRP A 250 -13.71 -13.93 15.51
C TRP A 250 -12.42 -13.10 15.34
N LEU A 251 -11.46 -13.57 14.53
CA LEU A 251 -10.17 -12.90 14.29
C LEU A 251 -10.12 -12.10 12.98
N CYS A 252 -11.29 -11.79 12.38
CA CYS A 252 -11.47 -10.86 11.25
C CYS A 252 -10.29 -10.82 10.25
N HIS A 253 -10.12 -11.89 9.46
CA HIS A 253 -9.29 -11.93 8.25
C HIS A 253 -7.85 -11.40 8.37
N ARG A 254 -6.91 -12.12 9.02
CA ARG A 254 -5.48 -11.82 8.79
C ARG A 254 -4.43 -12.88 9.14
N PHE A 255 -4.81 -14.15 9.30
CA PHE A 255 -3.82 -15.22 9.48
C PHE A 255 -3.42 -15.84 8.15
N GLY A 256 -2.12 -15.87 7.88
CA GLY A 256 -1.54 -16.42 6.66
C GLY A 256 -0.70 -15.42 5.87
N VAL A 257 0.42 -15.91 5.36
CA VAL A 257 1.22 -15.19 4.38
C VAL A 257 0.67 -15.52 3.00
N ARG A 258 0.09 -14.54 2.31
CA ARG A 258 -0.07 -14.64 0.86
C ARG A 258 1.25 -14.21 0.22
N SER A 259 1.81 -15.02 -0.68
CA SER A 259 2.76 -14.51 -1.66
C SER A 259 2.06 -13.35 -2.38
N LYS A 260 2.69 -12.17 -2.44
CA LYS A 260 2.20 -11.17 -3.38
C LYS A 260 2.51 -11.78 -4.76
N PRO A 261 1.54 -11.92 -5.66
CA PRO A 261 1.86 -12.28 -7.03
C PRO A 261 2.96 -11.30 -7.53
N PRO A 262 3.84 -11.74 -8.44
CA PRO A 262 4.81 -10.85 -9.06
C PRO A 262 4.06 -9.61 -9.58
N THR A 263 4.59 -8.42 -9.27
CA THR A 263 3.98 -7.15 -9.70
C THR A 263 3.93 -7.14 -11.21
N ARG A 264 2.73 -7.32 -11.78
CA ARG A 264 2.52 -7.18 -13.22
C ARG A 264 2.14 -5.74 -13.49
N PHE A 265 2.89 -5.11 -14.37
CA PHE A 265 2.59 -3.75 -14.82
C PHE A 265 1.72 -3.81 -16.06
N THR A 266 0.63 -3.06 -16.04
CA THR A 266 -0.18 -2.84 -17.23
C THR A 266 -0.27 -1.35 -17.56
N TYR A 267 -0.20 -1.04 -18.84
CA TYR A 267 -0.24 0.32 -19.36
C TYR A 267 -1.54 0.56 -20.10
N SER A 268 -2.17 1.71 -19.85
CA SER A 268 -3.30 2.16 -20.67
C SER A 268 -3.46 3.67 -20.64
N THR A 269 -4.19 4.20 -21.63
CA THR A 269 -4.50 5.62 -21.79
C THR A 269 -5.89 5.91 -21.25
N PHE A 270 -5.98 6.93 -20.40
CA PHE A 270 -7.22 7.37 -19.77
C PHE A 270 -7.51 8.84 -20.02
N LEU A 271 -8.78 9.11 -20.29
CA LEU A 271 -9.40 10.43 -20.28
C LEU A 271 -9.75 10.82 -18.84
N VAL A 272 -9.37 12.02 -18.40
CA VAL A 272 -9.69 12.49 -17.04
C VAL A 272 -11.01 13.26 -17.01
N SER A 273 -11.74 13.22 -15.89
CA SER A 273 -13.04 13.93 -15.76
C SER A 273 -12.98 15.45 -15.68
N THR A 274 -11.81 16.07 -15.51
CA THR A 274 -11.70 17.52 -15.25
C THR A 274 -11.94 18.30 -16.52
N VAL A 275 -12.77 19.35 -16.44
CA VAL A 275 -13.09 20.21 -17.57
C VAL A 275 -12.09 21.36 -17.67
N PRO A 276 -11.21 21.36 -18.69
CA PRO A 276 -10.15 22.35 -18.84
C PRO A 276 -10.66 23.80 -18.79
N GLY A 277 -9.94 24.65 -18.05
CA GLY A 277 -10.31 26.06 -17.86
C GLY A 277 -11.47 26.29 -16.88
N THR A 278 -11.92 25.27 -16.15
CA THR A 278 -13.03 25.39 -15.18
C THR A 278 -12.79 24.53 -13.93
N PRO A 279 -13.45 24.80 -12.80
CA PRO A 279 -13.40 23.95 -11.61
C PRO A 279 -14.39 22.77 -11.67
N LEU A 280 -14.95 22.47 -12.85
CA LEU A 280 -16.03 21.52 -13.04
C LEU A 280 -15.51 20.19 -13.61
N HIS A 281 -16.32 19.15 -13.44
CA HIS A 281 -15.99 17.79 -13.86
C HIS A 281 -17.17 17.13 -14.55
N ILE A 282 -16.89 16.16 -15.42
CA ILE A 282 -17.89 15.27 -16.02
C ILE A 282 -18.03 13.95 -15.25
N PRO A 283 -19.23 13.33 -15.21
CA PRO A 283 -19.40 12.00 -14.65
C PRO A 283 -18.80 10.91 -15.53
N LEU A 284 -17.94 10.08 -14.93
CA LEU A 284 -17.36 8.88 -15.52
C LEU A 284 -17.69 7.69 -14.62
N PHE A 285 -18.36 6.67 -15.15
CA PHE A 285 -18.83 5.51 -14.39
C PHE A 285 -18.06 4.26 -14.81
N THR A 286 -17.78 3.37 -13.86
CA THR A 286 -17.11 2.09 -14.09
C THR A 286 -17.79 0.98 -13.30
N PHE A 287 -17.99 -0.16 -13.94
CA PHE A 287 -18.59 -1.34 -13.36
C PHE A 287 -17.77 -2.59 -13.69
N PRO A 288 -17.72 -3.60 -12.80
CA PRO A 288 -16.96 -4.82 -13.02
C PRO A 288 -17.38 -5.58 -14.31
N PRO A 289 -16.50 -6.39 -14.91
CA PRO A 289 -16.79 -7.12 -16.15
C PRO A 289 -17.94 -8.12 -16.03
N HIS A 290 -18.21 -8.61 -14.81
CA HIS A 290 -19.29 -9.56 -14.52
C HIS A 290 -20.64 -8.87 -14.25
N SER A 291 -20.71 -7.54 -14.28
CA SER A 291 -21.97 -6.82 -14.08
C SER A 291 -22.95 -7.11 -15.22
N ARG A 292 -24.20 -7.42 -14.85
CA ARG A 292 -25.29 -7.55 -15.82
C ARG A 292 -25.64 -6.17 -16.39
N ILE A 293 -25.68 -6.06 -17.72
CA ILE A 293 -25.82 -4.77 -18.39
C ILE A 293 -27.18 -4.12 -18.09
N GLU A 294 -28.25 -4.91 -18.01
CA GLU A 294 -29.61 -4.42 -17.72
C GLU A 294 -29.69 -3.78 -16.33
N ARG A 295 -28.92 -4.32 -15.37
CA ARG A 295 -28.82 -3.74 -14.02
C ARG A 295 -28.07 -2.41 -14.06
N VAL A 296 -26.94 -2.35 -14.77
CA VAL A 296 -26.14 -1.13 -14.91
C VAL A 296 -26.97 -0.03 -15.55
N GLU A 297 -27.70 -0.35 -16.62
CA GLU A 297 -28.60 0.58 -17.29
C GLU A 297 -29.67 1.12 -16.34
N LYS A 298 -30.37 0.24 -15.61
CA LYS A 298 -31.38 0.67 -14.64
C LYS A 298 -30.80 1.62 -13.58
N GLN A 299 -29.60 1.34 -13.09
CA GLN A 299 -28.91 2.21 -12.12
C GLN A 299 -28.55 3.57 -12.75
N LEU A 300 -27.97 3.57 -13.94
CA LEU A 300 -27.59 4.79 -14.65
C LEU A 300 -28.82 5.63 -15.03
N THR A 301 -29.92 5.03 -15.49
CA THR A 301 -31.18 5.74 -15.77
C THR A 301 -31.78 6.37 -14.52
N THR A 302 -31.75 5.66 -13.39
CA THR A 302 -32.20 6.22 -12.10
C THR A 302 -31.40 7.46 -11.71
N VAL A 303 -30.07 7.37 -11.82
CA VAL A 303 -29.17 8.50 -11.51
C VAL A 303 -29.31 9.63 -12.54
N GLN A 304 -29.50 9.30 -13.82
CA GLN A 304 -29.74 10.26 -14.89
C GLN A 304 -30.97 11.12 -14.59
N GLN A 305 -32.08 10.50 -14.18
CA GLN A 305 -33.30 11.19 -13.79
C GLN A 305 -33.10 12.00 -12.51
N GLN A 306 -32.56 11.38 -11.45
CA GLN A 306 -32.39 12.01 -10.14
C GLN A 306 -31.49 13.26 -10.18
N TYR A 307 -30.40 13.20 -10.94
CA TYR A 307 -29.40 14.28 -11.01
C TYR A 307 -29.47 15.11 -12.29
N ARG A 308 -30.46 14.83 -13.15
CA ARG A 308 -30.69 15.50 -14.44
C ARG A 308 -29.48 15.40 -15.37
N LEU A 309 -28.86 14.23 -15.45
CA LEU A 309 -27.71 14.05 -16.35
C LEU A 309 -28.14 14.22 -17.82
N SER A 310 -27.21 14.63 -18.69
CA SER A 310 -27.40 14.57 -20.14
C SER A 310 -27.36 13.11 -20.61
N ASP A 311 -27.34 12.87 -21.91
CA ASP A 311 -27.13 11.51 -22.44
C ASP A 311 -25.91 10.84 -21.82
N ILE A 312 -26.03 9.53 -21.62
CA ILE A 312 -24.96 8.69 -21.11
C ILE A 312 -24.56 7.70 -22.20
N TYR A 313 -23.27 7.71 -22.55
CA TYR A 313 -22.70 6.83 -23.57
C TYR A 313 -22.07 5.62 -22.88
N LEU A 314 -22.54 4.42 -23.19
CA LEU A 314 -22.10 3.16 -22.59
C LEU A 314 -21.09 2.45 -23.47
N TYR A 315 -20.09 1.85 -22.81
CA TYR A 315 -19.00 1.12 -23.44
C TYR A 315 -18.76 -0.21 -22.73
N ARG A 316 -18.31 -1.22 -23.48
CA ARG A 316 -17.89 -2.50 -22.93
C ARG A 316 -16.46 -2.82 -23.30
N SER A 317 -15.79 -3.52 -22.40
CA SER A 317 -14.51 -4.13 -22.68
C SER A 317 -14.31 -5.37 -21.81
N LYS A 318 -13.18 -6.08 -22.02
CA LYS A 318 -12.77 -7.19 -21.15
C LYS A 318 -12.61 -6.79 -19.68
N THR A 319 -12.34 -5.53 -19.38
CA THR A 319 -12.11 -5.08 -17.99
C THR A 319 -13.36 -4.54 -17.29
N GLY A 320 -14.50 -4.43 -17.99
CA GLY A 320 -15.68 -3.83 -17.39
C GLY A 320 -16.63 -3.16 -18.36
N ILE A 321 -17.67 -2.59 -17.77
CA ILE A 321 -18.58 -1.64 -18.42
C ILE A 321 -18.18 -0.24 -17.96
N ALA A 322 -18.06 0.69 -18.89
CA ALA A 322 -17.78 2.08 -18.59
C ALA A 322 -18.88 2.96 -19.19
N ALA A 323 -19.12 4.12 -18.58
CA ALA A 323 -20.06 5.08 -19.13
C ALA A 323 -19.61 6.51 -18.89
N ILE A 324 -19.97 7.42 -19.80
CA ILE A 324 -19.60 8.83 -19.76
C ILE A 324 -20.82 9.71 -20.01
N CYS A 325 -20.94 10.78 -19.22
CA CYS A 325 -21.95 11.82 -19.35
C CYS A 325 -21.22 13.16 -19.53
N LEU A 326 -21.63 13.97 -20.51
CA LEU A 326 -20.89 15.21 -20.83
C LEU A 326 -21.33 16.43 -20.02
N ARG A 327 -22.47 16.36 -19.32
CA ARG A 327 -22.91 17.42 -18.41
C ARG A 327 -21.89 17.65 -17.29
N THR A 328 -21.63 18.91 -16.97
CA THR A 328 -20.60 19.29 -16.00
C THR A 328 -21.17 19.58 -14.60
N PHE A 329 -20.39 19.26 -13.57
CA PHE A 329 -20.79 19.38 -12.17
C PHE A 329 -19.62 19.84 -11.28
N PRO A 330 -19.90 20.60 -10.20
CA PRO A 330 -18.94 20.79 -9.13
C PRO A 330 -18.60 19.46 -8.45
N LEU A 331 -17.36 19.33 -7.97
CA LEU A 331 -16.82 18.09 -7.39
C LEU A 331 -17.72 17.48 -6.30
N ARG A 332 -18.26 18.28 -5.37
CA ARG A 332 -19.17 17.81 -4.31
C ARG A 332 -20.46 17.18 -4.86
N ARG A 333 -20.96 17.70 -5.98
CA ARG A 333 -22.16 17.15 -6.64
C ARG A 333 -21.81 15.89 -7.42
N LEU A 334 -20.65 15.87 -8.06
CA LEU A 334 -20.11 14.67 -8.71
C LEU A 334 -19.95 13.52 -7.71
N GLU A 335 -19.42 13.76 -6.51
CA GLU A 335 -19.30 12.74 -5.46
C GLU A 335 -20.66 12.07 -5.14
N LYS A 336 -21.73 12.86 -5.03
CA LYS A 336 -23.10 12.34 -4.82
C LYS A 336 -23.60 11.51 -6.01
N ILE A 337 -23.35 11.96 -7.23
CA ILE A 337 -23.75 11.26 -8.46
C ILE A 337 -23.05 9.89 -8.55
N ILE A 338 -21.74 9.87 -8.36
CA ILE A 338 -20.95 8.63 -8.44
C ILE A 338 -21.34 7.67 -7.33
N HIS A 339 -21.53 8.14 -6.09
CA HIS A 339 -22.00 7.32 -4.99
C HIS A 339 -23.37 6.67 -5.29
N ALA A 340 -24.34 7.45 -5.78
CA ALA A 340 -25.69 6.97 -6.09
C ALA A 340 -25.71 5.96 -7.26
N SER A 341 -24.75 6.05 -8.19
CA SER A 341 -24.67 5.15 -9.35
C SER A 341 -24.23 3.73 -9.02
N GLY A 342 -23.60 3.52 -7.85
CA GLY A 342 -22.95 2.24 -7.52
C GLY A 342 -21.68 1.98 -8.33
N SER A 343 -21.13 3.01 -8.98
CA SER A 343 -19.86 2.93 -9.71
C SER A 343 -18.70 2.58 -8.78
N THR A 344 -17.79 1.71 -9.24
CA THR A 344 -16.65 1.24 -8.44
C THR A 344 -15.58 2.29 -8.20
N ASN A 345 -15.60 3.38 -8.98
CA ASN A 345 -14.62 4.46 -8.89
C ASN A 345 -14.97 5.58 -7.88
N TYR A 346 -15.99 5.39 -7.02
CA TYR A 346 -16.31 6.37 -5.96
C TYR A 346 -15.12 6.64 -5.02
N GLY A 347 -14.42 5.58 -4.59
CA GLY A 347 -13.23 5.71 -3.74
C GLY A 347 -12.13 6.53 -4.43
N THR A 348 -11.91 6.27 -5.72
CA THR A 348 -10.96 7.03 -6.55
C THR A 348 -11.29 8.52 -6.57
N LEU A 349 -12.57 8.88 -6.76
CA LEU A 349 -13.01 10.28 -6.73
C LEU A 349 -12.76 10.92 -5.36
N VAL A 350 -13.10 10.23 -4.26
CA VAL A 350 -12.93 10.79 -2.91
C VAL A 350 -11.45 11.02 -2.59
N THR A 351 -10.58 10.08 -2.99
CA THR A 351 -9.14 10.13 -2.72
C THR A 351 -8.39 11.12 -3.61
N TYR A 352 -8.60 11.05 -4.93
CA TYR A 352 -7.80 11.81 -5.90
C TYR A 352 -8.49 13.04 -6.46
N LYS A 353 -9.77 13.25 -6.13
CA LYS A 353 -10.61 14.33 -6.67
C LYS A 353 -10.68 14.33 -8.20
N GLN A 354 -10.50 13.14 -8.79
CA GLN A 354 -10.41 12.90 -10.22
C GLN A 354 -11.00 11.54 -10.57
N LEU A 355 -11.67 11.44 -11.72
CA LEU A 355 -12.06 10.17 -12.33
C LEU A 355 -11.32 9.98 -13.65
N TYR A 356 -11.24 8.71 -14.06
CA TYR A 356 -10.53 8.26 -15.25
C TYR A 356 -11.45 7.35 -16.07
N PHE A 357 -11.47 7.56 -17.37
CA PHE A 357 -12.22 6.76 -18.34
C PHE A 357 -11.22 6.21 -19.36
N ARG A 358 -11.15 4.89 -19.49
CA ARG A 358 -10.17 4.27 -20.40
C ARG A 358 -10.58 4.56 -21.84
N VAL A 359 -9.63 4.95 -22.67
CA VAL A 359 -9.84 5.17 -24.11
C VAL A 359 -8.92 4.30 -24.97
N GLY A 360 -7.79 3.86 -24.41
CA GLY A 360 -6.82 3.02 -25.12
C GLY A 360 -6.89 1.53 -24.79
N GLU A 361 -6.00 0.79 -25.45
CA GLU A 361 -5.67 -0.60 -25.15
C GLU A 361 -5.06 -0.74 -23.75
N VAL A 362 -5.12 -1.95 -23.22
CA VAL A 362 -4.35 -2.39 -22.04
C VAL A 362 -3.25 -3.30 -22.54
N ARG A 363 -2.00 -2.94 -22.26
CA ARG A 363 -0.81 -3.72 -22.62
C ARG A 363 -0.01 -4.12 -21.38
N ASP A 364 0.63 -5.27 -21.43
CA ASP A 364 1.53 -5.73 -20.37
C ASP A 364 2.92 -5.05 -20.44
N GLU A 365 3.81 -5.45 -19.55
CA GLU A 365 5.22 -4.99 -19.49
C GLU A 365 6.03 -5.26 -20.76
N ASN A 366 5.64 -6.25 -21.56
CA ASN A 366 6.26 -6.60 -22.83
C ASN A 366 5.51 -5.99 -24.03
N GLN A 367 4.62 -5.03 -23.78
CA GLN A 367 3.74 -4.39 -24.77
C GLN A 367 2.73 -5.32 -25.45
N SER A 368 2.51 -6.52 -24.92
CA SER A 368 1.53 -7.47 -25.44
C SER A 368 0.11 -7.03 -25.09
N LEU A 369 -0.82 -7.19 -26.03
CA LEU A 369 -2.21 -6.76 -25.85
C LEU A 369 -2.96 -7.67 -24.86
N ILE A 370 -3.38 -7.10 -23.73
CA ILE A 370 -4.26 -7.75 -22.74
C ILE A 370 -5.73 -7.53 -23.12
N ALA A 371 -6.10 -6.27 -23.39
CA ALA A 371 -7.45 -5.87 -23.75
C ALA A 371 -7.46 -4.72 -24.76
N GLY A 372 -8.36 -4.79 -25.73
CA GLY A 372 -8.59 -3.68 -26.68
C GLY A 372 -9.18 -2.42 -26.02
N PRO A 373 -9.32 -1.33 -26.80
CA PRO A 373 -10.03 -0.15 -26.34
C PRO A 373 -11.49 -0.48 -26.00
N PRO A 374 -12.17 0.31 -25.15
CA PRO A 374 -13.59 0.09 -24.90
C PRO A 374 -14.42 0.29 -26.16
N GLU A 375 -15.30 -0.67 -26.42
CA GLU A 375 -16.20 -0.65 -27.57
C GLU A 375 -17.50 0.04 -27.18
N PHE A 376 -17.95 0.97 -28.02
CA PHE A 376 -19.23 1.64 -27.84
C PHE A 376 -20.38 0.64 -27.91
N MET A 377 -21.32 0.73 -26.96
CA MET A 377 -22.51 -0.12 -26.93
C MET A 377 -23.75 0.62 -27.39
N LYS A 378 -24.13 1.67 -26.65
CA LYS A 378 -25.37 2.41 -26.87
C LYS A 378 -25.40 3.71 -26.06
N ILE A 379 -26.43 4.51 -26.35
CA ILE A 379 -26.75 5.74 -25.64
C ILE A 379 -27.95 5.48 -24.71
N LEU A 380 -27.90 5.99 -23.49
CA LEU A 380 -29.08 6.19 -22.64
C LEU A 380 -29.53 7.65 -22.81
N PRO A 381 -30.57 7.91 -23.63
CA PRO A 381 -30.97 9.27 -23.95
C PRO A 381 -31.57 9.97 -22.75
N ALA A 382 -31.23 11.25 -22.57
CA ALA A 382 -31.89 12.14 -21.64
C ALA A 382 -32.99 12.94 -22.35
N ILE A 383 -33.85 13.58 -21.56
CA ILE A 383 -34.82 14.55 -22.09
C ILE A 383 -34.11 15.82 -22.58
N GLU A 384 -34.71 16.51 -23.55
CA GLU A 384 -34.14 17.73 -24.16
C GLU A 384 -33.79 18.82 -23.11
N GLU A 385 -34.58 18.98 -22.05
CA GLU A 385 -34.26 19.94 -20.98
C GLU A 385 -32.92 19.64 -20.28
N ASN A 386 -32.56 18.35 -20.17
CA ASN A 386 -31.29 17.94 -19.58
C ASN A 386 -30.14 18.11 -20.59
N ASN A 387 -30.38 17.84 -21.87
CA ASN A 387 -29.39 18.04 -22.94
C ASN A 387 -29.14 19.52 -23.23
N ALA A 388 -30.10 20.40 -22.95
CA ALA A 388 -29.92 21.86 -23.03
C ALA A 388 -29.01 22.47 -21.94
N ARG A 389 -28.49 21.65 -21.00
CA ARG A 389 -27.61 22.09 -19.90
C ARG A 389 -26.17 22.23 -20.38
N MET A 390 -25.34 22.92 -19.58
CA MET A 390 -23.91 23.07 -19.90
C MET A 390 -23.21 21.70 -19.92
N ILE A 391 -22.59 21.39 -21.05
CA ILE A 391 -21.71 20.23 -21.21
C ILE A 391 -20.26 20.65 -21.46
N SER A 392 -19.32 19.72 -21.29
CA SER A 392 -17.92 20.01 -21.54
C SER A 392 -17.60 20.01 -23.04
N GLY A 393 -17.22 21.16 -23.58
CA GLY A 393 -16.79 21.31 -24.97
C GLY A 393 -15.53 20.50 -25.32
N PRO A 394 -14.47 20.50 -24.48
CA PRO A 394 -13.29 19.66 -24.72
C PRO A 394 -13.62 18.17 -24.81
N HIS A 395 -14.45 17.64 -23.89
CA HIS A 395 -14.84 16.23 -23.93
C HIS A 395 -15.79 15.94 -25.09
N TYR A 396 -16.69 16.87 -25.43
CA TYR A 396 -17.54 16.73 -26.61
C TYR A 396 -16.71 16.50 -27.87
N ARG A 397 -15.77 17.40 -28.15
CA ARG A 397 -14.86 17.29 -29.31
C ARG A 397 -14.06 16.00 -29.31
N PHE A 398 -13.55 15.58 -28.16
CA PHE A 398 -12.85 14.29 -28.06
C PHE A 398 -13.77 13.11 -28.38
N MET A 399 -15.03 13.19 -27.94
CA MET A 399 -16.00 12.12 -28.13
C MET A 399 -16.55 12.05 -29.54
N GLU A 400 -16.53 13.13 -30.34
CA GLU A 400 -16.91 13.11 -31.76
C GLU A 400 -16.13 12.04 -32.54
N ASP A 401 -14.86 11.83 -32.22
CA ASP A 401 -14.03 10.80 -32.83
C ASP A 401 -14.16 9.41 -32.16
N PHE A 402 -14.84 9.33 -31.01
CA PHE A 402 -14.89 8.15 -30.15
C PHE A 402 -16.27 7.45 -30.12
N VAL A 403 -17.33 8.11 -30.61
CA VAL A 403 -18.67 7.50 -30.79
C VAL A 403 -19.14 7.58 -32.25
N PRO A 404 -19.96 6.61 -32.71
CA PRO A 404 -20.55 6.68 -34.05
C PRO A 404 -21.52 7.86 -34.23
N PHE A 405 -22.19 8.27 -33.16
CA PHE A 405 -23.16 9.37 -33.17
C PHE A 405 -23.14 10.08 -31.83
N LEU A 406 -23.02 11.41 -31.87
CA LEU A 406 -23.04 12.27 -30.71
C LEU A 406 -24.21 13.25 -30.83
N HIS A 407 -25.02 13.37 -29.77
CA HIS A 407 -26.15 14.30 -29.76
C HIS A 407 -25.65 15.75 -29.86
N GLY A 408 -26.40 16.63 -30.51
CA GLY A 408 -26.08 18.06 -30.59
C GLY A 408 -26.47 18.79 -29.30
N TYR A 409 -25.50 19.28 -28.53
CA TYR A 409 -25.80 20.04 -27.31
C TYR A 409 -25.70 21.55 -27.58
N PRO A 410 -26.74 22.35 -27.23
CA PRO A 410 -26.78 23.78 -27.58
C PRO A 410 -25.86 24.65 -26.71
N ARG A 411 -25.32 24.11 -25.59
CA ARG A 411 -24.54 24.89 -24.63
C ARG A 411 -23.31 24.12 -24.16
N MET A 412 -22.14 24.66 -24.49
CA MET A 412 -20.84 24.06 -24.13
C MET A 412 -19.93 25.09 -23.45
N HIS A 413 -18.99 24.62 -22.63
CA HIS A 413 -17.94 25.44 -22.03
C HIS A 413 -16.67 24.62 -21.77
N GLY A 414 -15.62 25.33 -21.33
CA GLY A 414 -14.28 24.78 -21.15
C GLY A 414 -13.43 25.03 -22.39
N ASN A 415 -12.16 25.34 -22.18
CA ASN A 415 -11.24 25.79 -23.22
C ASN A 415 -10.07 24.83 -23.33
N GLY A 416 -9.56 24.60 -24.54
CA GLY A 416 -8.44 23.67 -24.80
C GLY A 416 -8.89 22.23 -25.08
N THR A 417 -7.96 21.30 -24.87
CA THR A 417 -8.10 19.87 -25.13
C THR A 417 -8.25 19.07 -23.85
N VAL A 418 -8.88 17.90 -23.94
CA VAL A 418 -8.90 16.95 -22.83
C VAL A 418 -7.50 16.53 -22.42
N ILE A 419 -7.33 16.17 -21.15
CA ILE A 419 -6.07 15.62 -20.65
C ILE A 419 -6.14 14.11 -20.73
N LEU A 420 -5.17 13.52 -21.43
CA LEU A 420 -4.93 12.08 -21.44
C LEU A 420 -3.79 11.76 -20.49
N THR A 421 -3.95 10.72 -19.69
CA THR A 421 -2.90 10.20 -18.81
C THR A 421 -2.61 8.75 -19.15
N HIS A 422 -1.34 8.37 -19.08
CA HIS A 422 -0.90 6.98 -19.14
C HIS A 422 -0.73 6.48 -17.72
N THR A 423 -1.42 5.39 -17.37
CA THR A 423 -1.36 4.82 -16.02
C THR A 423 -0.70 3.46 -16.07
N VAL A 424 0.26 3.25 -15.17
CA VAL A 424 0.80 1.94 -14.82
C VAL A 424 -0.06 1.37 -13.70
N ASN A 425 -0.85 0.35 -13.98
CA ASN A 425 -1.55 -0.39 -12.93
C ASN A 425 -0.69 -1.59 -12.53
N GLU A 426 -0.29 -1.62 -11.26
CA GLU A 426 0.24 -2.83 -10.61
C GLU A 426 -0.97 -3.74 -10.30
N GLU A 427 -1.07 -4.90 -10.96
CA GLU A 427 -2.09 -5.92 -10.63
C GLU A 427 -1.79 -6.69 -9.35
#